data_AF-A0A966DL69-F1
#
_entry.id   AF-A0A966DL69-F1
#
_cell.length_a   1.000
_cell.length_b   1.000
_cell.length_c   1.000
_cell.angle_alpha   90.00
_cell.angle_beta   90.00
_cell.angle_gamma   90.00
#
_symmetry.space_group_name_H-M   'P 1'
#
loop_
_entity.id
_entity.type
_entity.pdbx_description
1 polymer ?
#
loop_
_entity_poly.entity_id
_entity_poly.type
_entity_poly.pdbx_seq_one_letter_code
_entity_poly.pdbx_strand_id
1 'polypeptide(L)' 'MKVTNFSETNSLLNSFVREIRDVTIQGDRLRFRRNIERLGEIMAYEIS' A
#
# COMPACT_ATOMS: atom_id res chain seq x y z
N MET A 1 -11.45 -20.81 -2.48
CA MET A 1 -11.14 -19.45 -2.02
C MET A 1 -10.31 -18.78 -3.10
N LYS A 2 -10.71 -17.61 -3.62
CA LYS A 2 -9.94 -16.84 -4.61
C LYS A 2 -9.02 -15.89 -3.84
N VAL A 3 -7.73 -15.87 -4.18
CA VAL A 3 -6.73 -14.96 -3.60
C VAL A 3 -6.28 -14.03 -4.72
N THR A 4 -6.33 -12.71 -4.48
CA THR A 4 -5.81 -11.69 -5.40
C THR A 4 -4.49 -11.18 -4.83
N ASN A 5 -3.39 -11.37 -5.57
CA ASN A 5 -2.05 -10.99 -5.15
C ASN A 5 -1.57 -9.73 -5.88
N PHE A 6 -1.58 -8.59 -5.19
CA PHE A 6 -1.14 -7.31 -5.74
C PHE A 6 0.37 -7.20 -5.98
N SER A 7 1.18 -8.16 -5.51
CA SER A 7 2.64 -8.17 -5.71
C SER A 7 3.07 -8.80 -7.04
N GLU A 8 2.17 -9.43 -7.79
CA GLU A 8 2.50 -10.07 -9.07
C GLU A 8 2.79 -9.06 -10.19
N THR A 9 2.26 -7.83 -10.05
CA THR A 9 2.49 -6.75 -10.99
C THR A 9 3.19 -5.58 -10.31
N ASN A 10 4.09 -4.92 -11.04
CA ASN A 10 4.73 -3.72 -10.53
C ASN A 10 3.72 -2.57 -10.53
N SER A 11 3.27 -2.15 -9.35
CA SER A 11 2.21 -1.16 -9.17
C SER A 11 2.62 -0.06 -8.19
N LEU A 12 1.86 1.05 -8.19
CA LEU A 12 2.00 2.12 -7.19
C LEU A 12 1.82 1.61 -5.76
N LEU A 13 1.00 0.56 -5.58
CA LEU A 13 0.77 -0.09 -4.29
C LEU A 13 2.07 -0.63 -3.71
N ASN A 14 2.96 -1.21 -4.53
CA ASN A 14 4.24 -1.74 -4.08
C ASN A 14 5.13 -0.64 -3.48
N SER A 15 5.09 0.58 -4.04
CA SER A 15 5.83 1.73 -3.51
C SER A 15 5.31 2.15 -2.14
N PHE A 16 3.98 2.21 -1.95
CA PHE A 16 3.39 2.56 -0.66
C PHE A 16 3.70 1.50 0.40
N VAL A 17 3.61 0.21 0.05
CA VAL A 17 3.97 -0.90 0.94
C VAL A 17 5.46 -0.85 1.30
N ARG A 18 6.34 -0.53 0.35
CA ARG A 18 7.78 -0.34 0.61
C ARG A 18 8.00 0.77 1.64
N GLU A 19 7.37 1.93 1.46
CA GLU A 19 7.52 3.07 2.38
C GLU A 19 6.96 2.80 3.78
N ILE A 20 5.87 2.04 3.89
CA ILE A 20 5.30 1.60 5.18
C ILE A 20 6.27 0.66 5.91
N ARG A 21 7.06 -0.14 5.19
CA ARG A 21 8.00 -1.13 5.76
C ARG A 21 9.41 -0.59 5.99
N ASP A 22 9.77 0.52 5.36
CA ASP A 22 11.11 1.09 5.45
C ASP A 22 11.30 1.81 6.80
N VAL A 23 12.24 1.33 7.61
CA VAL A 23 12.52 1.86 8.96
C VAL A 23 12.92 3.33 8.99
N THR A 24 13.49 3.83 7.89
CA THR A 24 13.92 5.23 7.78
C THR A 24 12.78 6.15 7.36
N ILE A 25 11.77 5.63 6.65
CA ILE A 25 10.64 6.40 6.10
C ILE A 25 9.41 6.31 7.00
N GLN A 26 9.13 5.14 7.58
CA GLN A 26 7.94 4.89 8.41
C GLN A 26 7.83 5.80 9.64
N GLY A 27 8.94 6.39 10.08
CA GLY A 27 8.98 7.36 11.18
C GLY A 27 8.23 8.66 10.86
N ASP A 28 8.08 9.01 9.58
CA ASP A 28 7.22 10.11 9.15
C ASP A 28 5.74 9.70 9.29
N ARG A 29 5.14 10.09 10.41
CA ARG A 29 3.76 9.76 10.77
C ARG A 29 2.73 10.26 9.74
N LEU A 30 2.96 11.39 9.09
CA LEU A 30 2.01 11.93 8.11
C LEU A 30 2.07 11.09 6.83
N ARG A 31 3.28 10.77 6.37
CA ARG A 31 3.48 9.90 5.21
C ARG A 31 2.92 8.50 5.47
N PHE A 32 3.19 7.92 6.64
CA PHE A 32 2.67 6.60 7.01
C PHE A 32 1.14 6.52 6.93
N ARG A 33 0.44 7.49 7.53
CA ARG A 33 -1.04 7.54 7.47
C ARG A 33 -1.57 7.70 6.05
N ARG A 34 -0.98 8.61 5.26
CA ARG A 34 -1.37 8.81 3.85
C ARG A 34 -1.14 7.57 2.99
N ASN A 35 -0.07 6.84 3.22
CA ASN A 35 0.20 5.60 2.49
C ASN A 35 -0.81 4.51 2.83
N ILE A 36 -1.28 4.43 4.09
CA ILE A 36 -2.37 3.51 4.48
C ILE A 36 -3.69 3.91 3.83
N GLU A 37 -4.04 5.20 3.84
CA GLU A 37 -5.27 5.70 3.19
C GLU A 37 -5.30 5.34 1.70
N ARG A 38 -4.22 5.65 0.97
CA ARG A 38 -4.07 5.28 -0.45
C ARG A 38 -4.15 3.79 -0.70
N LEU A 39 -3.59 2.98 0.20
CA LEU A 39 -3.69 1.52 0.12
C LEU A 39 -5.16 1.09 0.21
N GLY A 40 -5.91 1.68 1.15
CA GLY A 40 -7.34 1.44 1.36
C GLY A 40 -8.18 1.81 0.14
N GLU A 41 -7.92 2.98 -0.47
CA GLU A 41 -8.60 3.41 -1.70
C GLU A 41 -8.39 2.43 -2.86
N ILE A 42 -7.14 1.98 -3.08
CA ILE A 42 -6.82 1.02 -4.15
C ILE A 42 -7.47 -0.34 -3.87
N MET A 43 -7.44 -0.82 -2.62
CA MET A 43 -8.09 -2.08 -2.26
C MET A 43 -9.60 -2.00 -2.41
N ALA A 44 -10.22 -0.88 -2.04
CA ALA A 44 -11.66 -0.67 -2.24
C ALA A 44 -12.05 -0.65 -3.72
N TYR A 45 -11.21 -0.05 -4.58
CA TYR A 45 -11.39 -0.09 -6.02
C TYR A 45 -11.34 -1.51 -6.58
N GLU A 46 -10.39 -2.34 -6.15
CA GLU A 46 -10.27 -3.73 -6.64
C GLU A 46 -11.43 -4.65 -6.17
N ILE A 47 -12.02 -4.34 -5.02
CA ILE A 47 -13.16 -5.10 -4.46
C ILE A 47 -14.47 -4.78 -5.18
N SER A 48 -14.62 -3.54 -5.68
CA SER A 48 -15.87 -3.04 -6.29
C SER A 48 -16.08 -3.54 -7.72
#